data_AF-A0A937B4Z3-F1
#
_entry.id   AF-A0A937B4Z3-F1
#
_cell.length_a   1.000
_cell.length_b   1.000
_cell.length_c   1.000
_cell.angle_alpha   90.00
_cell.angle_beta   90.00
_cell.angle_gamma   90.00
#
_symmetry.space_group_name_H-M   'P 1'
#
loop_
_entity.id
_entity.type
_entity.pdbx_description
1 polymer ?
#
loop_
_entity_poly.entity_id
_entity_poly.type
_entity_poly.pdbx_seq_one_letter_code
_entity_poly.pdbx_strand_id
1 'polypeptide(L)'
;MARPIFKASRVLNDGYEGLYPVVRSNLYDSSPWDFWSSSNPNDSLARRTNPDMSPEKARKFIDTLIGYYAPRACLTLGLGCNLSRYTNTVDLAPSEVGMEITPNPAQEVFTVKLHLNKRFNLPF
;
A
#
# COMPACT_ATOMS: atom_id res chain seq x y z
N MET A 1 3.61 -14.82 -3.36
CA MET A 1 2.47 -14.01 -2.87
C MET A 1 3.01 -12.83 -2.07
N ALA A 2 3.09 -11.64 -2.68
CA ALA A 2 3.46 -10.42 -1.94
C ALA A 2 2.22 -9.94 -1.18
N ARG A 3 2.29 -9.89 0.16
CA ARG A 3 1.26 -9.20 0.95
C ARG A 3 1.27 -7.74 0.51
N PRO A 4 0.13 -7.12 0.16
CA PRO A 4 0.10 -5.70 -0.20
C PRO A 4 0.82 -4.89 0.87
N ILE A 5 1.81 -4.09 0.48
CA ILE A 5 2.70 -3.35 1.38
C ILE A 5 1.91 -2.55 2.43
N PHE A 6 0.71 -2.09 2.07
CA PHE A 6 -0.27 -1.42 2.95
C PHE A 6 -0.76 -2.26 4.13
N LYS A 7 -1.02 -3.56 3.92
CA LYS A 7 -1.48 -4.46 4.98
C LYS A 7 -0.34 -4.81 5.93
N ALA A 8 0.88 -4.92 5.42
CA ALA A 8 2.07 -5.14 6.23
C ALA A 8 2.43 -3.89 7.04
N SER A 9 2.35 -2.69 6.45
CA SER A 9 2.70 -1.44 7.11
C SER A 9 1.77 -1.13 8.30
N ARG A 10 0.48 -1.41 8.19
CA ARG A 10 -0.50 -1.21 9.29
C ARG A 10 -0.11 -1.97 10.56
N VAL A 11 0.30 -3.23 10.40
CA VAL A 11 0.70 -4.09 11.54
C VAL A 11 1.95 -3.55 12.22
N LEU A 12 2.86 -2.96 11.44
CA LEU A 12 4.12 -2.42 11.94
C LEU A 12 4.01 -0.98 12.46
N ASN A 13 2.85 -0.35 12.30
CA ASN A 13 2.61 1.06 12.61
C ASN A 13 1.41 1.22 13.56
N ASP A 14 1.24 0.28 14.49
CA ASP A 14 0.21 0.31 15.54
C ASP A 14 -1.23 0.55 15.05
N GLY A 15 -1.53 0.14 13.82
CA GLY A 15 -2.84 0.34 13.21
C GLY A 15 -3.06 1.69 12.53
N TYR A 16 -2.14 2.66 12.67
CA TYR A 16 -2.27 3.97 12.04
C TYR A 16 -2.18 3.88 10.52
N GLU A 17 -3.13 4.53 9.87
CA GLU A 17 -3.20 4.64 8.42
C GLU A 17 -2.20 5.66 7.88
N GLY A 18 -1.82 5.51 6.62
CA GLY A 18 -1.06 6.54 5.93
C GLY A 18 0.44 6.56 6.22
N LEU A 19 0.93 5.96 7.32
CA LEU A 19 2.37 5.87 7.58
C LEU A 19 2.95 4.53 7.14
N TYR A 20 4.20 4.57 6.70
CA TYR A 20 5.02 3.39 6.48
C TYR A 20 6.13 3.41 7.53
N PRO A 21 6.35 2.31 8.27
CA PRO A 21 7.36 2.27 9.32
C PRO A 21 8.77 2.44 8.72
N VAL A 22 9.60 3.22 9.39
CA VAL A 22 11.02 3.27 9.06
C VAL A 22 11.72 2.08 9.73
N VAL A 23 12.16 1.10 8.92
CA VAL A 23 12.99 0.01 9.41
C VAL A 23 14.41 0.53 9.59
N ARG A 24 14.86 0.58 10.85
CA ARG A 24 16.13 1.19 11.26
C ARG A 24 16.94 0.26 12.15
N SER A 25 18.25 0.35 12.07
CA SER A 25 19.17 -0.42 12.92
C SER A 25 19.24 0.14 14.35
N ASN A 26 18.98 1.44 14.52
CA ASN A 26 18.99 2.13 15.80
C ASN A 26 18.01 3.33 15.81
N LEU A 27 17.75 3.91 16.98
CA LEU A 27 16.78 5.01 17.17
C LEU A 27 17.17 6.32 16.48
N TYR A 28 18.46 6.56 16.26
CA TYR A 28 19.00 7.80 15.71
C TYR A 28 19.14 7.81 14.19
N ASP A 29 18.88 6.68 13.53
CA ASP A 29 18.87 6.58 12.07
C ASP A 29 17.58 7.23 11.52
N SER A 30 17.68 8.53 11.23
CA SER A 30 16.59 9.33 10.67
C SER A 30 16.62 9.45 9.14
N SER A 31 17.70 8.99 8.50
CA SER A 31 17.94 9.14 7.05
C SER A 31 18.39 7.81 6.41
N PRO A 32 17.54 6.77 6.40
CA PRO A 32 17.88 5.45 5.83
C PRO A 32 18.07 5.47 4.30
N TRP A 33 17.66 6.53 3.62
CA TRP A 33 17.86 6.76 2.17
C TRP A 33 19.23 7.36 1.84
N ASP A 34 19.94 7.93 2.82
CA ASP A 34 21.24 8.55 2.59
C ASP A 34 22.34 7.50 2.62
N PHE A 35 23.27 7.60 1.68
CA PHE A 35 24.51 6.85 1.72
C PHE A 35 25.67 7.66 1.14
N TRP A 36 26.86 7.47 1.71
CA TRP A 36 28.08 8.10 1.26
C TRP A 36 29.10 7.06 0.81
N SER A 37 29.91 7.43 -0.18
CA SER A 37 31.16 6.70 -0.49
C SER A 37 32.11 6.83 0.69
N SER A 38 32.92 5.81 0.96
CA SER A 38 33.98 5.86 1.98
C SER A 38 35.02 6.98 1.72
N SER A 39 35.12 7.45 0.48
CA SER A 39 35.96 8.59 0.10
C SER A 39 35.35 9.96 0.41
N ASN A 40 34.07 10.02 0.80
CA ASN A 40 33.39 11.28 1.09
C ASN A 40 33.68 11.74 2.53
N PRO A 41 34.02 13.02 2.77
CA PRO A 41 34.26 13.54 4.13
C PRO A 41 33.10 13.32 5.12
N ASN A 42 31.87 13.20 4.63
CA ASN A 42 30.67 13.01 5.45
C ASN A 42 30.41 11.54 5.85
N ASP A 43 31.14 10.56 5.31
CA ASP A 43 30.89 9.12 5.61
C ASP A 43 31.05 8.82 7.09
N SER A 44 32.12 9.31 7.72
CA SER A 44 32.41 9.08 9.14
C SER A 44 31.33 9.67 10.06
N LEU A 45 30.80 10.84 9.71
CA LEU A 45 29.73 11.50 10.47
C LEU A 45 28.39 10.77 10.28
N ALA A 46 28.05 10.39 9.06
CA ALA A 46 26.81 9.67 8.76
C ALA A 46 26.75 8.30 9.45
N ARG A 47 27.88 7.58 9.52
CA ARG A 47 27.95 6.27 10.19
C ARG A 47 27.70 6.33 11.70
N ARG A 48 27.81 7.49 12.35
CA ARG A 48 27.51 7.63 13.78
C ARG A 48 26.02 7.41 14.08
N THR A 49 25.14 7.80 13.16
CA THR A 49 23.68 7.66 13.31
C THR A 49 23.12 6.55 12.43
N ASN A 50 23.77 6.22 11.32
CA ASN A 50 23.40 5.14 10.40
C ASN A 50 24.62 4.23 10.14
N PRO A 51 25.01 3.38 11.10
CA PRO A 51 26.25 2.58 11.01
C PRO A 51 26.20 1.53 9.89
N ASP A 52 25.02 1.03 9.55
CA ASP A 52 24.74 0.07 8.48
C ASP A 52 24.39 0.75 7.14
N MET A 53 24.71 2.04 7.00
CA MET A 53 24.56 2.80 5.76
C MET A 53 25.25 2.09 4.59
N SER A 54 24.45 1.80 3.56
CA SER A 54 24.92 1.18 2.31
C SER A 54 24.05 1.62 1.14
N PRO A 55 24.60 1.62 -0.09
CA PRO A 55 23.82 1.90 -1.29
C PRO A 55 22.63 0.94 -1.45
N GLU A 56 22.77 -0.32 -1.04
CA GLU A 56 21.74 -1.35 -1.12
C GLU A 56 20.59 -1.06 -0.14
N LYS A 57 20.89 -0.65 1.10
CA LYS A 57 19.89 -0.24 2.09
C LYS A 57 19.11 0.98 1.60
N ALA A 58 19.81 2.00 1.12
CA ALA A 58 19.20 3.22 0.61
C ALA A 58 18.24 2.96 -0.56
N ARG A 59 18.68 2.21 -1.58
CA ARG A 59 17.82 1.87 -2.73
C ARG A 59 16.60 1.04 -2.32
N LYS A 60 16.77 0.05 -1.44
CA LYS A 60 15.63 -0.73 -0.92
C LYS A 60 14.62 0.17 -0.20
N PHE A 61 15.09 1.14 0.57
CA PHE A 61 14.21 2.09 1.25
C PHE A 61 13.45 2.96 0.24
N ILE A 62 14.15 3.53 -0.75
CA ILE A 62 13.54 4.34 -1.81
C ILE A 62 12.50 3.54 -2.60
N ASP A 63 12.82 2.33 -3.03
CA ASP A 63 11.90 1.44 -3.75
C ASP A 63 10.63 1.18 -2.94
N THR A 64 10.79 0.95 -1.64
CA THR A 64 9.67 0.72 -0.72
C THR A 64 8.80 1.97 -0.58
N LEU A 65 9.42 3.14 -0.43
CA LEU A 65 8.72 4.42 -0.29
C LEU A 65 7.91 4.75 -1.54
N ILE A 66 8.50 4.61 -2.73
CA ILE A 66 7.80 4.80 -4.00
C ILE A 66 6.70 3.75 -4.17
N GLY A 67 6.97 2.49 -3.85
CA GLY A 67 5.98 1.40 -3.92
C GLY A 67 4.78 1.61 -3.01
N TYR A 68 4.95 2.30 -1.89
CA TYR A 68 3.86 2.69 -0.98
C TYR A 68 3.12 3.95 -1.43
N TYR A 69 3.86 4.98 -1.87
CA TYR A 69 3.29 6.28 -2.22
C TYR A 69 2.60 6.30 -3.60
N ALA A 70 3.25 5.77 -4.63
CA ALA A 70 2.82 5.93 -6.02
C ALA A 70 1.40 5.40 -6.32
N PRO A 71 0.97 4.23 -5.80
CA PRO A 71 -0.40 3.75 -6.00
C PRO A 71 -1.45 4.73 -5.45
N ARG A 72 -1.18 5.34 -4.29
CA ARG A 72 -2.09 6.29 -3.64
C ARG A 72 -2.13 7.61 -4.37
N ALA A 73 -0.96 8.13 -4.74
CA ALA A 73 -0.87 9.34 -5.54
C ALA A 73 -1.66 9.21 -6.84
N CYS A 74 -1.59 8.05 -7.49
CA CYS A 74 -2.35 7.81 -8.70
C CYS A 74 -3.88 7.87 -8.49
N LEU A 75 -4.40 7.27 -7.41
CA LEU A 75 -5.82 7.36 -7.06
C LEU A 75 -6.24 8.79 -6.78
N THR A 76 -5.48 9.50 -5.93
CA THR A 76 -5.81 10.86 -5.50
C THR A 76 -5.79 11.85 -6.65
N LEU A 77 -4.87 11.68 -7.60
CA LEU A 77 -4.73 12.54 -8.77
C LEU A 77 -5.62 12.10 -9.95
N GLY A 78 -6.36 10.99 -9.82
CA GLY A 78 -7.26 10.52 -10.87
C GLY A 78 -6.56 10.08 -12.17
N LEU A 79 -5.31 9.58 -12.08
CA LEU A 79 -4.50 9.27 -13.27
C LEU A 79 -4.86 7.94 -13.96
N GLY A 80 -5.88 7.23 -13.48
CA GLY A 80 -6.38 6.01 -14.13
C GLY A 80 -5.45 4.79 -14.08
N CYS A 81 -4.57 4.67 -13.09
CA CYS A 81 -3.65 3.53 -13.00
C CYS A 81 -4.38 2.22 -12.69
N ASN A 82 -3.87 1.13 -13.25
CA ASN A 82 -4.28 -0.21 -12.85
C ASN A 82 -3.65 -0.59 -11.50
N LEU A 83 -4.47 -0.60 -10.44
CA LEU A 83 -4.03 -0.92 -9.08
C LEU A 83 -4.44 -2.33 -8.62
N SER A 84 -4.86 -3.19 -9.53
CA SER A 84 -5.28 -4.58 -9.22
C SER A 84 -4.24 -5.41 -8.46
N ARG A 85 -2.95 -5.05 -8.54
CA ARG A 85 -1.86 -5.69 -7.79
C ARG A 85 -1.67 -5.15 -6.36
N TYR A 86 -2.22 -3.97 -6.07
CA TYR A 86 -2.04 -3.24 -4.82
C TYR A 86 -3.25 -3.31 -3.90
N THR A 87 -4.42 -3.60 -4.46
CA THR A 87 -5.67 -3.75 -3.74
C THR A 87 -6.15 -5.21 -3.84
N ASN A 88 -6.80 -5.70 -2.78
CA ASN A 88 -7.52 -6.98 -2.80
C ASN A 88 -9.00 -6.80 -3.20
N THR A 89 -9.39 -5.58 -3.57
CA THR A 89 -10.74 -5.22 -3.99
C THR A 89 -10.75 -4.98 -5.49
N VAL A 90 -11.66 -5.63 -6.18
CA VAL A 90 -11.88 -5.34 -7.60
C VAL A 90 -12.89 -4.22 -7.69
N ASP A 91 -12.52 -3.12 -8.34
CA ASP A 91 -13.50 -2.09 -8.72
C ASP A 91 -14.43 -2.68 -9.77
N LEU A 92 -15.71 -2.68 -9.44
CA LEU A 92 -16.77 -3.17 -10.30
C LEU A 92 -17.40 -1.99 -11.02
N ALA A 93 -17.51 -2.08 -12.34
CA ALA A 93 -18.34 -1.14 -13.08
C ALA A 93 -19.81 -1.32 -12.67
N PRO A 94 -20.65 -0.28 -12.74
CA PRO A 94 -22.07 -0.39 -12.41
C PRO A 94 -22.80 -1.49 -13.19
N SER A 95 -22.39 -1.78 -14.43
CA SER A 95 -22.93 -2.87 -15.25
C SER A 95 -22.58 -4.28 -14.75
N GLU A 96 -21.51 -4.40 -13.96
CA GLU A 96 -21.04 -5.68 -13.40
C GLU A 96 -21.75 -6.04 -12.08
N VAL A 97 -22.51 -5.10 -11.51
CA VAL A 97 -23.33 -5.29 -10.30
C VAL A 97 -24.80 -5.22 -10.67
N GLY A 98 -25.52 -6.33 -10.50
CA GLY A 98 -26.97 -6.38 -10.59
C GLY A 98 -27.60 -6.04 -9.24
N MET A 99 -28.58 -5.13 -9.24
CA MET A 99 -29.41 -4.83 -8.08
C MET A 99 -30.85 -5.27 -8.39
N GLU A 100 -31.38 -6.18 -7.57
CA GLU A 100 -32.75 -6.63 -7.64
C GLU A 100 -33.48 -6.19 -6.37
N ILE A 101 -34.64 -5.56 -6.53
CA ILE A 101 -35.48 -5.10 -5.43
C ILE A 101 -36.77 -5.91 -5.49
N THR A 102 -37.04 -6.69 -4.44
CA THR A 102 -38.27 -7.45 -4.32
C THR A 102 -39.10 -6.90 -3.17
N PRO A 103 -40.20 -6.18 -3.44
CA PRO A 103 -41.14 -5.75 -2.42
C PRO A 103 -41.97 -6.94 -1.91
N ASN A 104 -42.18 -7.03 -0.60
CA ASN A 104 -43.10 -7.99 -0.01
C ASN A 104 -44.36 -7.25 0.47
N PRO A 105 -45.52 -7.37 -0.20
CA PRO A 105 -46.74 -6.61 0.13
C PRO A 105 -47.28 -6.86 1.54
N ALA A 106 -46.89 -7.95 2.20
CA ALA A 106 -47.30 -8.27 3.57
C ALA A 106 -46.36 -7.68 4.64
N GLN A 107 -45.30 -6.97 4.24
CA GLN A 107 -44.33 -6.38 5.14
C GLN A 107 -44.00 -4.95 4.72
N GLU A 108 -43.76 -4.06 5.68
CA GLU A 108 -43.35 -2.67 5.40
C GLU A 108 -41.85 -2.55 5.03
N VAL A 109 -41.21 -3.67 4.67
CA VAL A 109 -39.81 -3.73 4.27
C VAL A 109 -39.69 -4.32 2.86
N PHE A 110 -38.81 -3.72 2.05
CA PHE A 110 -38.40 -4.30 0.77
C PHE A 110 -37.01 -4.93 0.91
N THR A 111 -36.80 -6.04 0.21
CA THR A 111 -35.49 -6.71 0.19
C THR A 111 -34.70 -6.23 -1.02
N VAL A 112 -33.47 -5.77 -0.78
CA VAL A 112 -32.49 -5.46 -1.82
C VAL A 112 -31.50 -6.62 -1.92
N LYS A 113 -31.38 -7.22 -3.10
CA LYS A 113 -30.38 -8.25 -3.41
C LYS A 113 -29.38 -7.67 -4.39
N LEU A 114 -28.10 -7.78 -4.03
CA LEU A 114 -26.99 -7.48 -4.92
C LEU A 114 -26.44 -8.81 -5.43
N HIS A 115 -26.26 -8.93 -6.74
CA HIS A 115 -25.62 -10.08 -7.37
C HIS A 115 -24.55 -9.62 -8.36
N LEU A 116 -23.47 -10.40 -8.46
CA LEU A 116 -22.40 -10.15 -9.41
C LEU A 116 -22.79 -10.75 -10.76
N ASN A 117 -22.83 -9.91 -11.80
CA ASN A 117 -23.08 -10.37 -13.17
C ASN A 117 -21.83 -11.03 -13.78
N LYS A 118 -20.66 -10.81 -13.17
CA LYS A 118 -19.37 -11.35 -13.59
C LYS A 118 -18.91 -12.45 -12.64
N ARG A 119 -18.54 -13.60 -13.19
CA ARG A 119 -17.87 -14.66 -12.42
C ARG A 119 -16.38 -14.34 -12.29
N PHE A 120 -15.91 -14.22 -11.05
CA PHE A 120 -14.49 -14.09 -10.76
C PHE A 120 -13.83 -15.47 -10.75
N ASN A 121 -12.95 -15.74 -11.72
CA ASN A 121 -12.00 -16.84 -11.59
C ASN A 121 -10.91 -16.38 -10.62
N LEU A 122 -11.06 -16.74 -9.34
CA LEU A 122 -10.01 -16.54 -8.36
C LEU A 122 -8.87 -17.53 -8.68
N PRO A 123 -7.64 -17.06 -8.96
CA PRO A 123 -6.50 -17.96 -9.01
C PRO A 123 -6.23 -18.45 -7.60
N PHE A 124 -6.41 -19.76 -7.37
CA PHE A 124 -5.90 -20.43 -6.18
C PHE A 124 -4.36 -20.43 -6.21
#